data_AF-A0A7L2S856-F1
#
_entry.id   AF-A0A7L2S856-F1
#
_cell.length_a   1.000
_cell.length_b   1.000
_cell.length_c   1.000
_cell.angle_alpha   90.00
_cell.angle_beta   90.00
_cell.angle_gamma   90.00
#
_symmetry.space_group_name_H-M   'P 1'
#
loop_
_entity.id
_entity.type
_entity.pdbx_description
1 polymer ?
#
loop_
_entity_poly.entity_id
_entity_poly.type
_entity_poly.pdbx_seq_one_letter_code
_entity_poly.pdbx_strand_id
1 'polypeptide(L)'
;MEIPSSTIINQYIACQGPLPNTCPDFWQMTWEQGSSMVVMLTTQVERGRVKCHQYWPEPSGSSSYGNFQITCHSEEGNPAYVFREMTLTNLEKEESRQLTQIQYIAWPDHGVPDDSSDFLDFVCLVRKKRAGREEPVVVHCSAGIGRTGVLITMETAMCLIECNQPVYPLDIVRTMRDQRAMMIQTP
;
A
#
# COMPACT_ATOMS: atom_id res chain seq x y z
N MET A 1 -13.70 1.95 -2.74
CA MET A 1 -13.98 1.95 -4.19
C MET A 1 -15.05 0.91 -4.47
N GLU A 2 -16.25 1.36 -4.81
CA GLU A 2 -17.38 0.48 -5.11
C GLU A 2 -17.36 0.03 -6.58
N ILE A 3 -17.76 -1.21 -6.83
CA ILE A 3 -17.86 -1.77 -8.17
C ILE A 3 -19.35 -1.95 -8.50
N PRO A 4 -19.95 -1.10 -9.37
CA PRO A 4 -21.35 -1.22 -9.75
C PRO A 4 -21.61 -2.62 -10.30
N SER A 5 -22.68 -3.30 -9.86
CA SER A 5 -23.00 -4.71 -10.18
C SER A 5 -22.28 -5.80 -9.40
N SER A 6 -21.44 -5.45 -8.42
CA SER A 6 -20.79 -6.40 -7.52
C SER A 6 -21.03 -6.01 -6.07
N THR A 7 -20.99 -6.98 -5.15
CA THR A 7 -20.93 -6.71 -3.70
C THR A 7 -19.50 -6.32 -3.26
N ILE A 8 -18.54 -6.30 -4.18
CA ILE A 8 -17.14 -5.95 -3.90
C ILE A 8 -17.02 -4.44 -3.63
N ILE A 9 -16.62 -4.12 -2.40
CA ILE A 9 -16.17 -2.78 -2.00
C ILE A 9 -14.72 -2.91 -1.55
N ASN A 10 -13.79 -2.47 -2.41
CA ASN A 10 -12.38 -2.47 -2.03
C ASN A 10 -12.09 -1.26 -1.13
N GLN A 11 -11.69 -1.54 0.11
CA GLN A 11 -11.33 -0.54 1.11
C GLN A 11 -9.83 -0.26 1.09
N TYR A 12 -9.47 1.02 1.18
CA TYR A 12 -8.08 1.49 1.18
C TYR A 12 -7.92 2.63 2.18
N ILE A 13 -6.73 2.71 2.77
CA ILE A 13 -6.27 3.92 3.45
C ILE A 13 -5.10 4.47 2.63
N ALA A 14 -5.35 5.53 1.88
CA ALA A 14 -4.32 6.24 1.13
C ALA A 14 -3.63 7.27 2.04
N CYS A 15 -2.36 7.02 2.39
CA CYS A 15 -1.60 7.87 3.30
C CYS A 15 -0.21 8.21 2.76
N GLN A 16 0.47 9.16 3.42
CA GLN A 16 1.85 9.51 3.10
C GLN A 16 2.83 8.46 3.64
N GLY A 17 4.04 8.42 3.09
CA GLY A 17 5.15 7.68 3.70
C GLY A 17 5.42 8.22 5.11
N PRO A 18 5.60 7.34 6.12
CA PRO A 18 5.86 7.78 7.48
C PRO A 18 7.09 8.68 7.59
N LEU A 19 6.98 9.68 8.46
CA LEU A 19 8.09 10.49 8.95
C LEU A 19 8.63 9.84 10.24
N PRO A 20 9.87 10.14 10.66
CA PRO A 20 10.44 9.57 11.88
C PRO A 20 9.51 9.75 13.11
N ASN A 21 8.91 10.93 13.26
CA ASN A 21 8.02 11.25 14.37
C ASN A 21 6.57 10.78 14.20
N THR A 22 6.19 10.19 13.06
CA THR A 22 4.82 9.70 12.80
C THR A 22 4.77 8.19 12.57
N CYS A 23 5.88 7.47 12.79
CA CYS A 23 5.89 6.01 12.71
C CYS A 23 4.99 5.35 13.78
N PRO A 24 4.94 5.83 15.04
CA PRO A 24 3.97 5.33 16.02
C PRO A 24 2.52 5.49 15.53
N ASP A 25 2.17 6.66 14.98
CA ASP A 25 0.83 6.95 14.47
C ASP A 25 0.44 6.05 13.30
N PHE A 26 1.40 5.76 12.40
CA PHE A 26 1.20 4.85 11.28
C PHE A 26 0.84 3.44 11.75
N TRP A 27 1.53 2.94 12.78
CA TRP A 27 1.26 1.62 13.34
C TRP A 27 -0.02 1.59 14.17
N GLN A 28 -0.33 2.67 14.88
CA GLN A 28 -1.61 2.85 15.55
C GLN A 28 -2.77 2.79 14.56
N MET A 29 -2.71 3.55 13.46
CA MET A 29 -3.70 3.53 12.39
C MET A 29 -3.87 2.12 11.82
N THR A 30 -2.76 1.44 11.50
CA THR A 30 -2.78 0.08 10.94
C THR A 30 -3.46 -0.90 11.92
N TRP A 31 -3.18 -0.80 13.21
CA TRP A 31 -3.80 -1.62 14.25
C TRP A 31 -5.30 -1.33 14.42
N GLU A 32 -5.67 -0.06 14.58
CA GLU A 32 -7.05 0.36 14.86
C GLU A 32 -7.99 0.07 13.70
N GLN A 33 -7.50 0.20 12.46
CA GLN A 33 -8.28 -0.08 11.25
C GLN A 33 -8.29 -1.57 10.89
N GLY A 34 -7.62 -2.43 11.67
CA GLY A 34 -7.59 -3.87 11.43
C GLY A 34 -6.84 -4.26 10.16
N SER A 35 -6.02 -3.37 9.60
CA SER A 35 -5.30 -3.59 8.36
C SER A 35 -4.25 -4.67 8.53
N SER A 36 -4.35 -5.71 7.72
CA SER A 36 -3.41 -6.84 7.67
C SER A 36 -2.39 -6.72 6.53
N MET A 37 -2.48 -5.66 5.71
CA MET A 37 -1.62 -5.43 4.57
C MET A 37 -1.24 -3.96 4.42
N VAL A 38 0.05 -3.73 4.14
CA VAL A 38 0.63 -2.43 3.80
C VAL A 38 1.28 -2.51 2.42
N VAL A 39 0.92 -1.60 1.51
CA VAL A 39 1.50 -1.49 0.18
C VAL A 39 2.32 -0.22 0.05
N MET A 40 3.63 -0.38 -0.20
CA MET A 40 4.60 0.71 -0.32
C MET A 40 5.05 0.88 -1.78
N LEU A 41 4.85 2.06 -2.36
CA LEU A 41 5.09 2.32 -3.79
C LEU A 41 6.30 3.25 -4.04
N THR A 42 7.31 3.20 -3.19
CA THR A 42 8.52 4.02 -3.29
C THR A 42 9.68 3.32 -2.59
N THR A 43 10.90 3.68 -2.96
CA THR A 43 12.08 3.36 -2.15
C THR A 43 12.23 4.40 -1.02
N GLN A 44 13.12 4.15 -0.05
CA GLN A 44 13.34 5.11 1.04
C GLN A 44 13.97 6.41 0.53
N VAL A 45 14.86 6.30 -0.45
CA VAL A 45 15.61 7.41 -1.05
C VAL A 45 15.56 7.30 -2.56
N GLU A 46 15.15 8.38 -3.21
CA GLU A 46 15.18 8.53 -4.67
C GLU A 46 16.02 9.77 -4.98
N ARG A 47 17.12 9.59 -5.73
CA ARG A 47 18.09 10.66 -6.06
C ARG A 47 18.62 11.45 -4.86
N GLY A 48 18.99 10.74 -3.79
CA GLY A 48 19.51 11.37 -2.58
C GLY A 48 18.47 12.17 -1.79
N ARG A 49 17.18 12.13 -2.16
CA ARG A 49 16.09 12.71 -1.39
C ARG A 49 15.31 11.62 -0.69
N VAL A 50 15.12 11.78 0.62
CA VAL A 50 14.28 10.89 1.42
C VAL A 50 12.83 11.03 0.95
N LYS A 51 12.22 9.90 0.60
CA LYS A 51 10.82 9.78 0.17
C LYS A 51 9.94 9.19 1.25
N CYS A 52 10.50 8.29 2.06
CA CYS A 52 9.83 7.59 3.14
C CYS A 52 10.87 7.21 4.20
N HIS A 53 10.57 7.42 5.48
CA HIS A 53 11.38 6.86 6.55
C HIS A 53 11.18 5.34 6.59
N GLN A 54 12.21 4.59 7.00
CA GLN A 54 12.04 3.17 7.29
C GLN A 54 11.27 3.00 8.59
N TYR A 55 10.05 2.49 8.49
CA TYR A 55 9.14 2.32 9.63
C TYR A 55 8.99 0.85 10.05
N TRP A 56 9.88 -0.03 9.58
CA TRP A 56 9.91 -1.47 9.86
C TRP A 56 11.34 -1.94 10.18
N PRO A 57 11.52 -3.02 10.97
CA PRO A 57 12.84 -3.57 11.28
C PRO A 57 13.43 -4.36 10.11
N GLU A 58 14.74 -4.58 10.15
CA GLU A 58 15.42 -5.54 9.27
C GLU A 58 14.89 -6.98 9.45
N PRO A 59 15.07 -7.88 8.46
CA PRO A 59 14.62 -9.27 8.55
C PRO A 59 15.19 -9.99 9.78
N SER A 60 14.38 -10.83 10.43
CA SER A 60 14.67 -11.45 11.74
C SER A 60 14.83 -10.48 12.92
N GLY A 61 14.53 -9.20 12.72
CA GLY A 61 14.59 -8.16 13.75
C GLY A 61 13.24 -7.71 14.26
N SER A 62 13.26 -6.96 15.36
CA SER A 62 12.09 -6.25 15.88
C SER A 62 12.40 -4.79 16.18
N SER A 63 11.39 -3.93 16.12
CA SER A 63 11.49 -2.51 16.47
C SER A 63 10.20 -2.02 17.10
N SER A 64 10.34 -1.17 18.12
CA SER A 64 9.20 -0.60 18.85
C SER A 64 8.90 0.82 18.37
N TYR A 65 7.62 1.11 18.19
CA TYR A 65 7.07 2.39 17.77
C TYR A 65 5.93 2.77 18.71
N GLY A 66 6.25 3.48 19.79
CA GLY A 66 5.29 3.72 20.88
C GLY A 66 4.88 2.38 21.53
N ASN A 67 3.58 2.13 21.60
CA ASN A 67 2.99 0.91 22.20
C ASN A 67 2.94 -0.29 21.23
N PHE A 68 3.50 -0.15 20.03
CA PHE A 68 3.50 -1.19 19.02
C PHE A 68 4.91 -1.75 18.83
N GLN A 69 5.01 -3.06 18.71
CA GLN A 69 6.24 -3.74 18.29
C GLN A 69 5.99 -4.40 16.94
N ILE A 70 6.90 -4.14 16.00
CA ILE A 70 6.91 -4.80 14.69
C ILE A 70 8.04 -5.81 14.71
N THR A 71 7.76 -7.04 14.30
CA THR A 71 8.75 -8.07 14.07
C THR A 71 8.70 -8.46 12.61
N CYS A 72 9.84 -8.43 11.91
CA CYS A 72 9.95 -8.86 10.52
C CYS A 72 10.53 -10.27 10.48
N HIS A 73 9.77 -11.23 9.96
CA HIS A 73 10.16 -12.64 9.94
C HIS A 73 10.95 -12.99 8.69
N SER A 74 10.50 -12.51 7.54
CA SER A 74 11.14 -12.76 6.25
C SER A 74 11.06 -11.54 5.35
N GLU A 75 12.03 -11.46 4.44
CA GLU A 75 12.03 -10.55 3.30
C GLU A 75 12.42 -11.36 2.07
N GLU A 76 11.51 -11.41 1.11
CA GLU A 76 11.70 -12.12 -0.15
C GLU A 76 11.27 -11.20 -1.29
N GLY A 77 11.83 -11.37 -2.49
CA GLY A 77 11.47 -10.50 -3.59
C GLY A 77 12.18 -10.83 -4.89
N ASN A 78 11.86 -10.02 -5.88
CA ASN A 78 12.54 -9.99 -7.16
C ASN A 78 13.02 -8.54 -7.42
N PRO A 79 13.64 -8.24 -8.57
CA PRO A 79 14.09 -6.88 -8.86
C PRO A 79 12.98 -5.82 -8.90
N ALA A 80 11.71 -6.22 -9.07
CA ALA A 80 10.57 -5.31 -9.19
C ALA A 80 9.88 -5.01 -7.85
N TYR A 81 9.75 -6.01 -6.99
CA TYR A 81 9.06 -5.87 -5.72
C TYR A 81 9.59 -6.80 -4.63
N VAL A 82 9.38 -6.35 -3.39
CA VAL A 82 9.78 -7.02 -2.14
C VAL A 82 8.54 -7.31 -1.30
N PHE A 83 8.57 -8.43 -0.60
CA PHE A 83 7.53 -8.94 0.25
C PHE A 83 8.10 -9.21 1.64
N ARG A 84 7.39 -8.76 2.67
CA ARG A 84 7.79 -8.96 4.06
C ARG A 84 6.64 -9.55 4.86
N GLU A 85 6.87 -10.70 5.48
CA GLU A 85 5.97 -11.22 6.51
C GLU A 85 6.37 -10.65 7.86
N MET A 86 5.40 -10.03 8.53
CA MET A 86 5.61 -9.33 9.77
C MET A 86 4.54 -9.71 10.80
N THR A 87 4.85 -9.44 12.06
CA THR A 87 3.86 -9.43 13.14
C THR A 87 3.82 -8.04 13.75
N LEU A 88 2.61 -7.48 13.85
CA LEU A 88 2.31 -6.25 14.57
C LEU A 88 1.74 -6.64 15.94
N THR A 89 2.46 -6.30 17.00
CA THR A 89 2.07 -6.58 18.40
C THR A 89 1.69 -5.28 19.09
N ASN A 90 0.51 -5.25 19.72
CA ASN A 90 0.11 -4.20 20.63
C ASN A 90 0.54 -4.59 22.05
N LEU A 91 1.51 -3.86 22.61
CA LEU A 91 2.14 -4.17 23.89
C LEU A 91 1.23 -3.87 25.10
N GLU A 92 0.27 -2.95 24.96
CA GLU A 92 -0.69 -2.65 26.03
C GLU A 92 -1.78 -3.71 26.14
N LYS A 93 -2.20 -4.27 24.99
CA LYS A 93 -3.25 -5.30 24.91
C LYS A 93 -2.70 -6.72 24.96
N GLU A 94 -1.39 -6.89 24.82
CA GLU A 94 -0.72 -8.19 24.69
C GLU A 94 -1.29 -9.04 23.52
N GLU A 95 -1.71 -8.36 22.45
CA GLU A 95 -2.28 -8.99 21.25
C GLU A 95 -1.33 -8.83 20.06
N SER A 96 -1.24 -9.86 19.22
CA SER A 96 -0.45 -9.84 17.98
C SER A 96 -1.31 -10.17 16.76
N ARG A 97 -1.02 -9.50 15.65
CA ARG A 97 -1.68 -9.72 14.36
C ARG A 97 -0.63 -9.94 13.27
N GLN A 98 -0.94 -10.85 12.36
CA GLN A 98 -0.11 -11.03 11.16
C GLN A 98 -0.30 -9.84 10.22
N LEU A 99 0.82 -9.36 9.68
CA LEU A 99 0.86 -8.23 8.77
C LEU A 99 1.79 -8.56 7.61
N THR A 100 1.33 -8.25 6.41
CA THR A 100 2.13 -8.39 5.20
C THR A 100 2.45 -7.00 4.65
N GLN A 101 3.73 -6.71 4.40
CA GLN A 101 4.12 -5.52 3.64
C GLN A 101 4.56 -5.92 2.23
N ILE A 102 4.06 -5.24 1.20
CA ILE A 102 4.46 -5.44 -0.19
C ILE A 102 4.97 -4.12 -0.75
N GLN A 103 6.22 -4.09 -1.19
CA GLN A 103 6.90 -2.89 -1.68
C GLN A 103 7.24 -3.02 -3.16
N TYR A 104 6.77 -2.08 -3.99
CA TYR A 104 7.23 -1.95 -5.37
C TYR A 104 8.48 -1.06 -5.42
N ILE A 105 9.60 -1.60 -5.90
CA ILE A 105 10.92 -0.95 -5.90
C ILE A 105 11.42 -0.55 -7.29
N ALA A 106 10.82 -1.07 -8.37
CA ALA A 106 11.22 -0.76 -9.75
C ALA A 106 10.60 0.51 -10.35
N TRP A 107 9.90 1.34 -9.56
CA TRP A 107 9.39 2.60 -10.08
C TRP A 107 10.55 3.55 -10.38
N PRO A 108 10.67 4.11 -11.61
CA PRO A 108 11.79 4.96 -11.97
C PRO A 108 11.78 6.30 -11.21
N ASP A 109 12.97 6.86 -11.02
CA ASP A 109 13.14 8.17 -10.38
C ASP A 109 12.55 9.33 -11.22
N HIS A 110 12.48 9.19 -12.56
CA HIS A 110 11.79 10.12 -13.46
C HIS A 110 10.58 9.44 -14.10
N GLY A 111 9.43 10.09 -14.04
CA GLY A 111 8.25 9.69 -14.79
C GLY A 111 7.60 8.39 -14.31
N VAL A 112 7.24 7.56 -15.27
CA VAL A 112 6.53 6.29 -15.11
C VAL A 112 7.35 5.16 -15.73
N PRO A 113 7.14 3.89 -15.34
CA PRO A 113 7.79 2.76 -16.00
C PRO A 113 7.56 2.76 -17.52
N ASP A 114 8.60 2.47 -18.30
CA ASP A 114 8.50 2.36 -19.77
C ASP A 114 7.67 1.13 -20.18
N ASP A 115 7.72 0.07 -19.39
CA ASP A 115 6.93 -1.14 -19.53
C ASP A 115 6.07 -1.37 -18.28
N SER A 116 4.80 -1.75 -18.47
CA SER A 116 3.84 -1.91 -17.38
C SER A 116 3.80 -3.32 -16.78
N SER A 117 4.50 -4.30 -17.35
CA SER A 117 4.33 -5.72 -17.02
C SER A 117 4.65 -6.02 -15.56
N ASP A 118 5.81 -5.54 -15.07
CA ASP A 118 6.22 -5.72 -13.67
C ASP A 118 5.22 -5.08 -12.70
N PHE A 119 4.66 -3.92 -13.06
CA PHE A 119 3.66 -3.24 -12.22
C PHE A 119 2.31 -3.96 -12.27
N LEU A 120 1.94 -4.52 -13.42
CA LEU A 120 0.72 -5.33 -13.57
C LEU A 120 0.80 -6.61 -12.72
N ASP A 121 1.92 -7.31 -12.76
CA ASP A 121 2.18 -8.49 -11.94
C ASP A 121 2.14 -8.15 -10.45
N PHE A 122 2.70 -7.00 -10.07
CA PHE A 122 2.60 -6.47 -8.72
C PHE A 122 1.14 -6.21 -8.29
N VAL A 123 0.33 -5.58 -9.14
CA VAL A 123 -1.11 -5.33 -8.85
C VAL A 123 -1.85 -6.66 -8.67
N CYS A 124 -1.59 -7.65 -9.54
CA CYS A 124 -2.15 -8.99 -9.42
C CYS A 124 -1.76 -9.68 -8.11
N LEU A 125 -0.51 -9.52 -7.66
CA LEU A 125 -0.04 -10.03 -6.37
C LEU A 125 -0.78 -9.39 -5.20
N VAL A 126 -0.94 -8.05 -5.19
CA VAL A 126 -1.68 -7.33 -4.16
C VAL A 126 -3.13 -7.84 -4.07
N ARG A 127 -3.81 -7.96 -5.22
CA ARG A 127 -5.18 -8.51 -5.31
C ARG A 127 -5.27 -9.94 -4.78
N LYS A 128 -4.34 -10.80 -5.16
CA LYS A 128 -4.29 -12.19 -4.69
C LYS A 128 -4.13 -12.28 -3.17
N LYS A 129 -3.28 -11.44 -2.57
CA LYS A 129 -3.08 -11.40 -1.12
C LYS A 129 -4.25 -10.74 -0.38
N ARG A 130 -5.00 -9.84 -1.03
CA ARG A 130 -6.22 -9.22 -0.51
C ARG A 130 -7.42 -10.19 -0.55
N ALA A 131 -7.46 -11.14 -1.47
CA ALA A 131 -8.64 -11.98 -1.69
C ALA A 131 -9.23 -12.57 -0.39
N GLY A 132 -10.53 -12.37 -0.18
CA GLY A 132 -11.26 -12.82 1.01
C GLY A 132 -11.11 -11.94 2.26
N ARG A 133 -10.46 -10.78 2.14
CA ARG A 133 -10.30 -9.79 3.23
C ARG A 133 -11.18 -8.57 2.96
N GLU A 134 -11.88 -8.13 4.00
CA GLU A 134 -12.76 -6.96 3.95
C GLU A 134 -12.13 -5.72 4.59
N GLU A 135 -11.05 -5.89 5.36
CA GLU A 135 -10.32 -4.79 5.99
C GLU A 135 -9.66 -3.84 4.97
N PRO A 136 -9.48 -2.56 5.32
CA PRO A 136 -8.77 -1.62 4.46
C PRO A 136 -7.30 -2.00 4.29
N VAL A 137 -6.81 -1.94 3.05
CA VAL A 137 -5.38 -2.04 2.75
C VAL A 137 -4.74 -0.66 2.87
N VAL A 138 -3.68 -0.54 3.65
CA VAL A 138 -2.92 0.71 3.76
C VAL A 138 -2.05 0.82 2.51
N VAL A 139 -2.16 1.93 1.78
CA VAL A 139 -1.38 2.18 0.56
C VAL A 139 -0.69 3.53 0.67
N HIS A 140 0.62 3.55 0.50
CA HIS A 140 1.38 4.79 0.52
C HIS A 140 2.49 4.83 -0.54
N CYS A 141 2.95 6.03 -0.83
CA CYS A 141 4.18 6.29 -1.56
C CYS A 141 5.02 7.28 -0.74
N SER A 142 5.32 8.45 -1.29
CA SER A 142 5.86 9.58 -0.53
C SER A 142 4.73 10.48 -0.01
N ALA A 143 3.97 11.16 -0.88
CA ALA A 143 2.84 12.01 -0.47
C ALA A 143 1.48 11.27 -0.43
N GLY A 144 1.42 10.02 -0.89
CA GLY A 144 0.19 9.22 -0.88
C GLY A 144 -0.86 9.62 -1.91
N ILE A 145 -0.46 10.21 -3.04
CA ILE A 145 -1.40 10.72 -4.06
C ILE A 145 -1.08 10.28 -5.50
N GLY A 146 0.19 10.25 -5.88
CA GLY A 146 0.63 9.87 -7.24
C GLY A 146 0.55 8.37 -7.47
N ARG A 147 1.64 7.65 -7.19
CA ARG A 147 1.74 6.19 -7.35
C ARG A 147 0.65 5.42 -6.59
N THR A 148 0.29 5.90 -5.39
CA THR A 148 -0.86 5.41 -4.61
C THR A 148 -2.16 5.44 -5.40
N GLY A 149 -2.45 6.54 -6.09
CA GLY A 149 -3.64 6.63 -6.95
C GLY A 149 -3.56 5.72 -8.17
N VAL A 150 -2.37 5.49 -8.73
CA VAL A 150 -2.19 4.54 -9.84
C VAL A 150 -2.53 3.11 -9.41
N LEU A 151 -2.02 2.64 -8.26
CA LEU A 151 -2.35 1.30 -7.76
C LEU A 151 -3.87 1.12 -7.56
N ILE A 152 -4.50 2.07 -6.86
CA ILE A 152 -5.94 2.00 -6.56
C ILE A 152 -6.77 2.04 -7.86
N THR A 153 -6.35 2.83 -8.84
CA THR A 153 -7.00 2.89 -10.17
C THR A 153 -6.88 1.57 -10.90
N MET A 154 -5.69 0.97 -10.93
CA MET A 154 -5.46 -0.31 -11.61
C MET A 154 -6.28 -1.44 -10.97
N GLU A 155 -6.27 -1.55 -9.65
CA GLU A 155 -7.05 -2.56 -8.94
C GLU A 155 -8.57 -2.36 -9.16
N THR A 156 -9.05 -1.12 -9.18
CA THR A 156 -10.45 -0.79 -9.49
C THR A 156 -10.81 -1.15 -10.92
N ALA A 157 -9.97 -0.78 -11.90
CA ALA A 157 -10.19 -1.07 -13.32
C ALA A 157 -10.24 -2.58 -13.59
N MET A 158 -9.35 -3.37 -12.98
CA MET A 158 -9.38 -4.82 -13.09
C MET A 158 -10.70 -5.43 -12.57
N CYS A 159 -11.19 -4.97 -11.41
CA CYS A 159 -12.49 -5.43 -10.89
C CYS A 159 -13.65 -5.04 -11.82
N LEU A 160 -13.63 -3.84 -12.40
CA LEU A 160 -14.65 -3.41 -13.36
C LEU A 160 -14.63 -4.32 -14.60
N ILE A 161 -13.45 -4.64 -15.14
CA ILE A 161 -13.29 -5.57 -16.27
C ILE A 161 -13.86 -6.95 -15.94
N GLU A 162 -13.51 -7.52 -14.78
CA GLU A 162 -14.00 -8.83 -14.33
C GLU A 162 -15.52 -8.87 -14.12
N CYS A 163 -16.13 -7.73 -13.78
CA CYS A 163 -17.58 -7.57 -13.61
C CYS A 163 -18.29 -7.15 -14.91
N ASN A 164 -17.60 -7.17 -16.05
CA ASN A 164 -18.08 -6.71 -17.36
C ASN A 164 -18.65 -5.27 -17.32
N GLN A 165 -18.08 -4.42 -16.47
CA GLN A 165 -18.42 -3.01 -16.35
C GLN A 165 -17.52 -2.13 -17.23
N PRO A 166 -18.01 -0.99 -17.73
CA PRO A 166 -17.17 -0.06 -18.46
C PRO A 166 -16.09 0.55 -17.55
N VAL A 167 -14.89 0.72 -18.11
CA VAL A 167 -13.76 1.35 -17.41
C VAL A 167 -13.61 2.79 -17.90
N TYR A 168 -13.91 3.75 -17.03
CA TYR A 168 -13.69 5.17 -17.28
C TYR A 168 -12.63 5.71 -16.31
N PRO A 169 -11.33 5.76 -16.70
CA PRO A 169 -10.26 6.18 -15.79
C PRO A 169 -10.50 7.56 -15.16
N LEU A 170 -11.09 8.49 -15.92
CA LEU A 170 -11.42 9.83 -15.42
C LEU A 170 -12.41 9.78 -14.24
N ASP A 171 -13.42 8.91 -14.30
CA ASP A 171 -14.44 8.79 -13.26
C ASP A 171 -13.92 8.04 -12.03
N ILE A 172 -13.01 7.07 -12.22
CA ILE A 172 -12.28 6.43 -11.11
C ILE A 172 -11.46 7.49 -10.37
N VAL A 173 -10.71 8.33 -11.10
CA VAL A 173 -9.90 9.40 -10.50
C VAL A 173 -10.75 10.46 -9.83
N ARG A 174 -11.88 10.86 -10.41
CA ARG A 174 -12.84 11.78 -9.76
C ARG A 174 -13.34 11.25 -8.43
N THR A 175 -13.80 10.00 -8.40
CA THR A 175 -14.24 9.32 -7.17
C THR A 175 -13.14 9.27 -6.10
N MET A 176 -11.89 9.02 -6.49
CA MET A 176 -10.76 9.08 -5.55
C MET A 176 -10.50 10.51 -5.06
N ARG A 177 -10.62 11.52 -5.93
CA ARG A 177 -10.39 12.93 -5.59
C ARG A 177 -11.43 13.52 -4.65
N ASP A 178 -12.64 12.97 -4.63
CA ASP A 178 -13.67 13.30 -3.63
C ASP A 178 -13.32 12.82 -2.22
N GLN A 179 -12.44 11.80 -2.10
CA GLN A 179 -12.03 11.21 -0.81
C GLN A 179 -10.62 11.66 -0.37
N ARG A 180 -9.72 11.92 -1.32
CA ARG A 180 -8.38 12.47 -1.07
C ARG A 180 -7.97 13.36 -2.23
N ALA A 181 -7.66 14.62 -1.93
CA ALA A 181 -7.27 15.57 -2.96
C ALA A 181 -6.05 15.10 -3.78
N MET A 182 -6.02 15.47 -5.07
CA MET A 182 -4.87 15.28 -5.97
C MET A 182 -4.48 13.83 -6.28
N MET A 183 -5.35 12.85 -6.04
CA MET A 183 -5.12 11.47 -6.46
C MET A 183 -4.86 11.40 -7.98
N ILE A 184 -3.78 10.73 -8.35
CA ILE A 184 -3.06 10.85 -9.63
C ILE A 184 -2.63 12.31 -9.88
N GLN A 185 -1.35 12.58 -9.61
CA GLN A 185 -0.81 13.94 -9.49
C GLN A 185 -0.38 14.55 -10.84
N THR A 186 0.21 13.76 -11.72
CA THR A 186 0.79 14.21 -12.99
C THR A 186 -0.04 13.73 -14.18
N PRO A 187 0.03 14.43 -15.33
CA PRO A 187 -0.51 13.93 -16.59
C PRO A 187 0.06 12.57 -16.99
#